data_AF-A0A9E3J922-F1
#
_entry.id   AF-A0A9E3J922-F1
#
_cell.length_a   1.000
_cell.length_b   1.000
_cell.length_c   1.000
_cell.angle_alpha   90.00
_cell.angle_beta   90.00
_cell.angle_gamma   90.00
#
_symmetry.space_group_name_H-M   'P 1'
#
loop_
_entity.id
_entity.type
_entity.pdbx_description
1 polymer ?
#
loop_
_entity_poly.entity_id
_entity_poly.type
_entity_poly.pdbx_seq_one_letter_code
_entity_poly.pdbx_strand_id
1 'polypeptide(L)'
;MTGLAIVGIGMHPFGRTDGVSGLAQGAYAARQALADAGVGWDRIQFAVGGSMDGGTPDSMVSDLGLTGAAFVNVVNGCATGGAALAVADAMIGSGAHELGLVVGFDKHPRGSFTIDTESLGLGSWYGESGLALTTQFFALKAQRYLHDHGVST
;
A
#
# COMPACT_ATOMS: atom_id res chain seq x y z
N MET A 1 15.89 -12.42 -20.35
CA MET A 1 14.95 -11.73 -19.44
C MET A 1 13.97 -10.98 -20.31
N THR A 2 12.70 -11.41 -20.29
CA THR A 2 11.58 -10.62 -20.79
C THR A 2 11.43 -9.40 -19.89
N GLY A 3 11.29 -8.21 -20.47
CA GLY A 3 11.14 -6.98 -19.68
C GLY A 3 9.79 -6.93 -18.98
N LEU A 4 9.77 -6.44 -17.74
CA LEU A 4 8.54 -6.08 -17.04
C LEU A 4 8.09 -4.69 -17.50
N ALA A 5 6.79 -4.55 -17.78
CA ALA A 5 6.18 -3.28 -18.14
C ALA A 5 4.91 -3.05 -17.34
N ILE A 6 4.68 -1.79 -16.98
CA ILE A 6 3.39 -1.33 -16.45
C ILE A 6 2.54 -0.95 -17.66
N VAL A 7 1.45 -1.68 -17.89
CA VAL A 7 0.57 -1.51 -19.06
C VAL A 7 -0.72 -0.77 -18.76
N GLY A 8 -0.98 -0.43 -17.50
CA GLY A 8 -2.10 0.41 -17.10
C GLY A 8 -1.93 0.92 -15.67
N ILE A 9 -2.50 2.09 -15.40
CA ILE A 9 -2.47 2.73 -14.08
C ILE A 9 -3.86 3.22 -13.68
N GLY A 10 -4.11 3.26 -12.38
CA GLY A 10 -5.38 3.69 -11.84
C GLY A 10 -5.22 4.22 -10.43
N MET A 11 -5.99 5.25 -10.11
CA MET A 11 -5.93 5.90 -8.80
C MET A 11 -7.32 6.40 -8.41
N HIS A 12 -7.72 6.11 -7.18
CA HIS A 12 -8.78 6.87 -6.53
C HIS A 12 -8.18 8.21 -6.05
N PRO A 13 -8.79 9.38 -6.33
CA PRO A 13 -8.26 10.67 -5.92
C PRO A 13 -7.92 10.72 -4.42
N PHE A 14 -6.75 11.26 -4.10
CA PHE A 14 -6.29 11.39 -2.72
C PHE A 14 -7.08 12.50 -2.02
N GLY A 15 -7.61 12.21 -0.84
CA GLY A 15 -8.36 13.20 -0.08
C GLY A 15 -9.25 12.60 1.00
N ARG A 16 -10.10 13.47 1.57
CA ARG A 16 -11.11 13.06 2.54
C ARG A 16 -12.39 12.70 1.79
N THR A 17 -12.70 11.41 1.77
CA THR A 17 -13.92 10.87 1.14
C THR A 17 -14.78 10.18 2.18
N ASP A 18 -15.66 10.95 2.82
CA ASP A 18 -16.54 10.41 3.84
C ASP A 18 -17.52 9.40 3.21
N GLY A 19 -17.83 8.32 3.93
CA GLY A 19 -18.71 7.25 3.45
C GLY A 19 -18.10 6.26 2.46
N VAL A 20 -16.85 6.44 2.02
CA VAL A 20 -16.14 5.49 1.14
C VAL A 20 -15.08 4.72 1.93
N SER A 21 -15.20 3.39 1.98
CA SER A 21 -14.24 2.51 2.65
C SER A 21 -12.91 2.43 1.89
N GLY A 22 -11.83 2.02 2.57
CA GLY A 22 -10.54 1.78 1.93
C GLY A 22 -10.63 0.72 0.83
N LEU A 23 -11.31 -0.39 1.10
CA LEU A 23 -11.59 -1.43 0.11
C LEU A 23 -12.30 -0.89 -1.15
N ALA A 24 -13.31 -0.03 -0.97
CA ALA A 24 -14.00 0.57 -2.12
C ALA A 24 -13.08 1.50 -2.93
N GLN A 25 -12.18 2.24 -2.26
CA GLN A 25 -11.16 3.06 -2.93
C GLN A 25 -10.16 2.17 -3.70
N GLY A 26 -9.71 1.07 -3.10
CA GLY A 26 -8.83 0.09 -3.74
C GLY A 26 -9.47 -0.57 -4.96
N ALA A 27 -10.72 -1.02 -4.83
CA ALA A 27 -11.47 -1.62 -5.93
C ALA A 27 -11.76 -0.60 -7.04
N TYR A 28 -11.98 0.67 -6.71
CA TYR A 28 -12.07 1.75 -7.71
C TYR A 28 -10.75 1.91 -8.48
N ALA A 29 -9.63 2.03 -7.77
CA ALA A 29 -8.31 2.18 -8.38
C ALA A 29 -7.95 0.98 -9.27
N ALA A 30 -8.26 -0.24 -8.83
CA ALA A 30 -8.08 -1.45 -9.62
C ALA A 30 -8.88 -1.42 -10.93
N ARG A 31 -10.16 -1.03 -10.89
CA ARG A 31 -11.00 -0.90 -12.10
C ARG A 31 -10.47 0.15 -13.06
N GLN A 32 -9.94 1.27 -12.56
CA GLN A 32 -9.30 2.28 -13.40
C GLN A 32 -8.04 1.74 -14.09
N ALA A 33 -7.18 1.03 -13.36
CA ALA A 33 -5.96 0.43 -13.91
C ALA A 33 -6.27 -0.63 -14.97
N LEU A 34 -7.29 -1.46 -14.74
CA LEU A 34 -7.78 -2.45 -15.69
C LEU A 34 -8.35 -1.79 -16.96
N ALA A 35 -9.12 -0.71 -16.80
CA ALA A 35 -9.67 0.04 -17.93
C ALA A 35 -8.57 0.71 -18.78
N ASP A 36 -7.58 1.31 -18.13
CA ASP A 36 -6.42 1.93 -18.79
C ASP A 36 -5.59 0.89 -19.57
N ALA A 37 -5.42 -0.31 -18.99
CA ALA A 37 -4.77 -1.43 -19.67
C ALA A 37 -5.62 -2.06 -20.79
N GLY A 38 -6.93 -1.76 -20.86
CA GLY A 38 -7.86 -2.43 -21.78
C GLY A 38 -8.07 -3.92 -21.48
N VAL A 39 -7.93 -4.33 -20.21
CA VAL A 39 -7.99 -5.74 -19.78
C VAL A 39 -9.10 -5.97 -18.75
N GLY A 40 -9.82 -7.08 -18.87
CA GLY A 40 -10.82 -7.51 -17.89
C GLY A 40 -10.20 -8.14 -16.64
N TRP A 41 -10.88 -8.02 -15.50
CA TRP A 41 -10.45 -8.63 -14.22
C TRP A 41 -10.28 -10.15 -14.32
N ASP A 42 -11.09 -10.82 -15.12
CA ASP A 42 -11.03 -12.26 -15.42
C ASP A 42 -9.72 -12.72 -16.08
N ARG A 43 -8.94 -11.78 -16.62
CA ARG A 43 -7.65 -12.05 -17.28
C ARG A 43 -6.46 -11.93 -16.34
N ILE A 44 -6.65 -11.38 -15.14
CA ILE A 44 -5.59 -11.23 -14.14
C ILE A 44 -5.26 -12.60 -13.55
N GLN A 45 -3.99 -12.99 -13.61
CA GLN A 45 -3.55 -14.33 -13.16
C GLN A 45 -3.13 -14.32 -11.68
N PHE A 46 -2.67 -13.17 -11.19
CA PHE A 46 -2.37 -12.94 -9.77
C PHE A 46 -2.60 -11.48 -9.39
N ALA A 47 -2.80 -11.23 -8.11
CA ALA A 47 -2.83 -9.90 -7.55
C ALA A 47 -1.91 -9.79 -6.34
N VAL A 48 -1.29 -8.63 -6.16
CA VAL A 48 -0.53 -8.28 -4.96
C VAL A 48 -1.12 -7.01 -4.39
N GLY A 49 -1.59 -7.08 -3.16
CA GLY A 49 -2.25 -5.96 -2.51
C GLY A 49 -1.63 -5.62 -1.16
N GLY A 50 -1.74 -4.37 -0.77
CA GLY A 50 -1.27 -3.92 0.54
C GLY A 50 -2.10 -2.79 1.10
N SER A 51 -2.35 -2.87 2.41
CA SER A 51 -3.14 -1.93 3.19
C SER A 51 -2.79 -2.12 4.66
N MET A 52 -2.68 -1.03 5.41
CA MET A 52 -2.47 -1.04 6.86
C MET A 52 -3.77 -0.70 7.59
N ASP A 53 -4.48 0.33 7.13
CA ASP A 53 -5.70 0.87 7.76
C ASP A 53 -6.88 0.96 6.79
N GLY A 54 -6.84 0.23 5.66
CA GLY A 54 -7.90 0.23 4.64
C GLY A 54 -8.83 -0.99 4.65
N GLY A 55 -8.49 -2.04 5.41
CA GLY A 55 -9.04 -3.40 5.27
C GLY A 55 -8.10 -4.35 4.54
N THR A 56 -8.47 -5.63 4.42
CA THR A 56 -7.60 -6.68 3.85
C THR A 56 -7.67 -6.69 2.30
N PRO A 57 -6.56 -6.49 1.56
CA PRO A 57 -6.60 -6.32 0.10
C PRO A 57 -7.28 -7.45 -0.68
N ASP A 58 -7.00 -8.70 -0.34
CA ASP A 58 -7.64 -9.87 -0.98
C ASP A 58 -9.16 -9.87 -0.89
N SER A 59 -9.75 -9.29 0.15
CA SER A 59 -11.21 -9.21 0.29
C SER A 59 -11.89 -8.36 -0.79
N MET A 60 -11.14 -7.54 -1.55
CA MET A 60 -11.63 -6.80 -2.71
C MET A 60 -12.19 -7.69 -3.81
N VAL A 61 -11.87 -8.98 -3.83
CA VAL A 61 -12.49 -9.95 -4.75
C VAL A 61 -14.01 -10.02 -4.60
N SER A 62 -14.55 -9.64 -3.43
CA SER A 62 -16.00 -9.52 -3.21
C SER A 62 -16.63 -8.45 -4.10
N ASP A 63 -15.87 -7.40 -4.44
CA ASP A 63 -16.29 -6.27 -5.27
C ASP A 63 -15.87 -6.44 -6.74
N LEU A 64 -14.72 -7.08 -6.98
CA LEU A 64 -14.14 -7.28 -8.32
C LEU A 64 -14.68 -8.54 -9.02
N GLY A 65 -15.07 -9.56 -8.25
CA GLY A 65 -15.52 -10.86 -8.71
C GLY A 65 -14.52 -11.97 -8.42
N LEU A 66 -15.02 -13.20 -8.23
CA LEU A 66 -14.21 -14.38 -7.96
C LEU A 66 -13.69 -14.99 -9.27
N THR A 67 -12.38 -14.97 -9.49
CA THR A 67 -11.72 -15.52 -10.70
C THR A 67 -10.85 -16.73 -10.41
N GLY A 68 -10.52 -16.97 -9.14
CA GLY A 68 -9.53 -17.98 -8.73
C GLY A 68 -8.07 -17.52 -8.84
N ALA A 69 -7.82 -16.27 -9.24
CA ALA A 69 -6.47 -15.70 -9.25
C ALA A 69 -5.86 -15.69 -7.85
N ALA A 70 -4.57 -16.03 -7.75
CA ALA A 70 -3.86 -15.97 -6.48
C ALA A 70 -3.76 -14.51 -6.00
N PHE A 71 -4.05 -14.24 -4.73
CA PHE A 71 -3.95 -12.92 -4.14
C PHE A 71 -2.95 -12.94 -2.97
N VAL A 72 -1.89 -12.14 -3.06
CA VAL A 72 -0.87 -12.01 -2.02
C VAL A 72 -1.06 -10.68 -1.29
N ASN A 73 -1.26 -10.75 0.02
CA ASN A 73 -1.28 -9.57 0.89
C ASN A 73 0.13 -9.28 1.40
N VAL A 74 0.61 -8.06 1.20
CA VAL A 74 1.93 -7.60 1.67
C VAL A 74 1.79 -6.35 2.54
N VAL A 75 2.63 -6.25 3.56
CA VAL A 75 2.69 -5.09 4.45
C VAL A 75 4.16 -4.75 4.73
N ASN A 76 4.53 -3.50 4.51
CA ASN A 76 5.86 -2.95 4.80
C ASN A 76 5.78 -1.44 5.14
N GLY A 77 4.84 -1.07 6.02
CA GLY A 77 4.61 0.34 6.40
C GLY A 77 4.34 1.24 5.20
N CYS A 78 4.90 2.45 5.19
CA CYS A 78 4.77 3.39 4.08
C CYS A 78 5.36 2.87 2.75
N ALA A 79 6.21 1.83 2.79
CA ALA A 79 6.82 1.23 1.60
C ALA A 79 5.99 0.08 1.01
N THR A 80 4.81 -0.19 1.55
CA THR A 80 3.95 -1.31 1.13
C THR A 80 3.69 -1.36 -0.38
N GLY A 81 3.39 -0.23 -1.03
CA GLY A 81 3.19 -0.19 -2.48
C GLY A 81 4.43 -0.60 -3.28
N GLY A 82 5.62 -0.19 -2.83
CA GLY A 82 6.89 -0.61 -3.44
C GLY A 82 7.20 -2.10 -3.21
N ALA A 83 6.90 -2.60 -2.01
CA ALA A 83 7.01 -4.03 -1.72
C ALA A 83 6.08 -4.88 -2.60
N ALA A 84 4.85 -4.40 -2.83
CA ALA A 84 3.89 -5.08 -3.69
C ALA A 84 4.38 -5.15 -5.15
N LEU A 85 4.96 -4.06 -5.67
CA LEU A 85 5.60 -4.05 -6.99
C LEU A 85 6.78 -5.03 -7.08
N ALA A 86 7.64 -5.08 -6.05
CA ALA A 86 8.77 -6.01 -6.03
C ALA A 86 8.31 -7.49 -6.03
N VAL A 87 7.21 -7.80 -5.35
CA VAL A 87 6.62 -9.16 -5.38
C VAL A 87 6.05 -9.47 -6.76
N ALA A 88 5.34 -8.53 -7.39
CA ALA A 88 4.82 -8.73 -8.75
C ALA A 88 5.94 -8.91 -9.78
N ASP A 89 7.04 -8.16 -9.63
CA ASP A 89 8.24 -8.31 -10.47
C ASP A 89 8.85 -9.71 -10.35
N ALA A 90 8.99 -10.23 -9.13
CA ALA A 90 9.45 -11.60 -8.93
C ALA A 90 8.48 -12.65 -9.54
N MET A 91 7.17 -12.44 -9.39
CA MET A 91 6.14 -13.36 -9.93
C MET A 91 6.16 -13.43 -11.45
N ILE A 92 6.29 -12.29 -12.14
CA ILE A 92 6.39 -12.23 -13.60
C ILE A 92 7.78 -12.69 -14.07
N GLY A 93 8.84 -12.22 -13.42
CA GLY A 93 10.23 -12.54 -13.76
C GLY A 93 10.57 -14.02 -13.63
N SER A 94 9.84 -14.76 -12.77
CA SER A 94 9.95 -16.22 -12.66
C SER A 94 9.37 -17.00 -13.85
N GLY A 95 8.53 -16.36 -14.68
CA GLY A 95 7.77 -17.00 -15.74
C GLY A 95 6.52 -17.75 -15.27
N ALA A 96 6.16 -17.65 -13.99
CA ALA A 96 4.94 -18.27 -13.45
C ALA A 96 3.66 -17.57 -13.92
N HIS A 97 3.73 -16.27 -14.21
CA HIS A 97 2.61 -15.45 -14.66
C HIS A 97 3.09 -14.41 -15.69
N GLU A 98 2.19 -13.95 -16.54
CA GLU A 98 2.43 -12.93 -17.56
C GLU A 98 1.71 -11.61 -17.25
N LEU A 99 0.63 -11.65 -16.46
CA LEU A 99 -0.17 -10.48 -16.12
C LEU A 99 -0.69 -10.55 -14.68
N GLY A 100 -0.46 -9.47 -13.93
CA GLY A 100 -0.96 -9.32 -12.57
C GLY A 100 -1.44 -7.91 -12.24
N LEU A 101 -2.20 -7.80 -11.15
CA LEU A 101 -2.65 -6.53 -10.58
C LEU A 101 -1.84 -6.19 -9.33
N VAL A 102 -1.37 -4.95 -9.22
CA VAL A 102 -0.78 -4.43 -7.98
C VAL A 102 -1.66 -3.30 -7.45
N VAL A 103 -2.00 -3.34 -6.16
CA VAL A 103 -2.93 -2.38 -5.57
C VAL A 103 -2.55 -2.03 -4.13
N GLY A 104 -2.45 -0.74 -3.85
CA GLY A 104 -2.22 -0.22 -2.50
C GLY A 104 -3.33 0.76 -2.12
N PHE A 105 -3.84 0.67 -0.90
CA PHE A 105 -4.84 1.60 -0.40
C PHE A 105 -4.80 1.69 1.13
N ASP A 106 -5.26 2.82 1.67
CA ASP A 106 -5.38 3.02 3.11
C ASP A 106 -6.50 4.01 3.42
N LYS A 107 -7.15 3.84 4.59
CA LYS A 107 -8.24 4.71 5.03
C LYS A 107 -8.08 5.13 6.49
N HIS A 108 -7.32 6.20 6.69
CA HIS A 108 -7.03 6.70 8.03
C HIS A 108 -8.12 7.63 8.59
N PRO A 109 -8.33 7.63 9.92
CA PRO A 109 -9.15 8.63 10.60
C PRO A 109 -8.56 10.04 10.44
N ARG A 110 -9.28 11.04 10.97
CA ARG A 110 -8.78 12.41 11.08
C ARG A 110 -7.76 12.50 12.23
N GLY A 111 -6.75 13.33 12.05
CA GLY A 111 -5.68 13.52 13.03
C GLY A 111 -4.38 12.82 12.62
N SER A 112 -3.46 12.70 13.58
CA SER A 112 -2.19 11.99 13.41
C SER A 112 -2.40 10.49 13.23
N PHE A 113 -1.47 9.83 12.53
CA PHE A 113 -1.42 8.37 12.50
C PHE A 113 -1.23 7.82 13.91
N THR A 114 -2.12 6.93 14.33
CA THR A 114 -1.96 6.14 15.54
C THR A 114 -1.38 4.80 15.15
N ILE A 115 -0.24 4.45 15.73
CA ILE A 115 0.36 3.12 15.54
C ILE A 115 0.18 2.33 16.83
N ASP A 116 -0.10 1.03 16.69
CA ASP A 116 0.01 0.09 17.80
C ASP A 116 1.48 -0.26 18.00
N THR A 117 2.12 0.40 18.97
CA THR A 117 3.56 0.22 19.24
C THR A 117 3.90 -1.16 19.79
N GLU A 118 2.95 -1.84 20.43
CA GLU A 118 3.17 -3.19 20.96
C GLU A 118 3.18 -4.21 19.82
N SER A 119 2.26 -4.10 18.87
CA SER A 119 2.25 -4.94 17.66
C SER A 119 3.54 -4.82 16.83
N LEU A 120 4.22 -3.67 16.92
CA LEU A 120 5.49 -3.38 16.27
C LEU A 120 6.72 -3.82 17.10
N GLY A 121 6.52 -4.39 18.29
CA GLY A 121 7.61 -4.81 19.18
C GLY A 121 8.34 -3.67 19.88
N LEU A 122 7.76 -2.46 19.91
CA LEU A 122 8.33 -1.27 20.56
C LEU A 122 7.86 -1.12 22.02
N GLY A 123 6.84 -1.89 22.43
CA GLY A 123 6.21 -1.81 23.75
C GLY A 123 5.23 -0.64 23.89
N SER A 124 4.25 -0.76 24.79
CA SER A 124 3.23 0.28 25.00
C SER A 124 3.81 1.59 25.51
N TRP A 125 4.87 1.52 26.34
CA TRP A 125 5.56 2.67 26.93
C TRP A 125 6.04 3.68 25.87
N TYR A 126 6.41 3.22 24.68
CA TYR A 126 6.87 4.08 23.59
C TYR A 126 5.73 4.98 23.07
N GLY A 127 4.53 4.41 22.93
CA GLY A 127 3.31 5.13 22.60
C GLY A 127 2.86 6.06 23.73
N GLU A 128 2.79 5.53 24.96
CA GLU A 128 2.35 6.26 26.15
C GLU A 128 3.22 7.48 26.48
N SER A 129 4.53 7.40 26.18
CA SER A 129 5.47 8.52 26.37
C SER A 129 5.37 9.59 25.26
N GLY A 130 4.49 9.40 24.27
CA GLY A 130 4.32 10.32 23.15
C GLY A 130 5.41 10.23 22.07
N LEU A 131 6.25 9.20 22.10
CA LEU A 131 7.35 8.99 21.15
C LEU A 131 6.91 8.28 19.86
N ALA A 132 5.65 7.82 19.81
CA ALA A 132 5.05 7.17 18.64
C ALA A 132 4.38 8.15 17.65
N LEU A 133 4.65 9.45 17.78
CA LEU A 133 4.14 10.45 16.84
C LEU A 133 5.12 10.60 15.66
N THR A 134 4.64 10.27 14.46
CA THR A 134 5.47 10.29 13.24
C THR A 134 6.16 11.65 13.01
N THR A 135 5.46 12.76 13.27
CA THR A 135 6.02 14.12 13.14
C THR A 135 7.17 14.36 14.12
N GLN A 136 7.03 13.91 15.37
CA GLN A 136 8.08 13.98 16.38
C GLN A 136 9.28 13.12 15.98
N PHE A 137 9.05 11.89 15.48
CA PHE A 137 10.10 10.99 15.03
C PHE A 137 10.96 11.61 13.93
N PHE A 138 10.33 12.18 12.90
CA PHE A 138 11.07 12.86 11.83
C PHE A 138 11.71 14.16 12.29
N ALA A 139 11.06 14.93 13.17
CA ALA A 139 11.61 16.18 13.70
C ALA A 139 12.92 15.94 14.47
N LEU A 140 12.98 14.92 15.33
CA LEU A 140 14.22 14.60 16.06
C LEU A 140 15.35 14.16 15.12
N LYS A 141 15.05 13.37 14.09
CA LYS A 141 16.04 12.98 13.08
C LYS A 141 16.52 14.18 12.27
N ALA A 142 15.62 15.07 11.89
CA ALA A 142 15.95 16.31 11.20
C ALA A 142 16.85 17.20 12.07
N GLN A 143 16.49 17.43 13.34
CA GLN A 143 17.33 18.20 14.26
C GLN A 143 18.74 17.61 14.40
N ARG A 144 18.85 16.28 14.49
CA ARG A 144 20.15 15.62 14.55
C ARG A 144 20.95 15.80 13.27
N TYR A 145 20.30 15.65 12.12
CA TYR A 145 20.92 15.88 10.82
C TYR A 145 21.43 17.32 10.67
N LEU A 146 20.63 18.31 11.03
CA LEU A 146 21.02 19.72 11.00
C LEU A 146 22.24 20.00 11.90
N HIS A 147 22.25 19.41 13.10
CA HIS A 147 23.39 19.52 14.03
C HIS A 147 24.67 18.88 13.45
N ASP A 148 24.60 17.63 13.00
CA ASP A 148 25.76 16.88 12.53
C ASP A 148 26.36 17.46 11.23
N HIS A 149 25.56 18.15 10.43
CA HIS A 149 25.97 18.71 9.14
C HIS A 149 26.06 20.24 9.11
N GLY A 150 25.85 20.93 10.24
CA GLY A 150 25.95 22.39 10.33
C GLY A 150 24.97 23.14 9.43
N VAL A 151 23.81 22.56 9.13
CA VAL A 151 22.78 23.17 8.29
C VAL A 151 21.95 24.12 9.15
N SER A 152 21.99 25.42 8.84
CA SER A 152 21.22 26.44 9.56
C SER A 152 19.73 26.39 9.20
N THR A 153 18.87 26.64 10.19
CA THR A 153 17.42 26.79 10.06
C THR A 153 17.01 28.19 9.61
#